data_AF-A0A4P6PD74-F1
#
_entry.id   AF-A0A4P6PD74-F1
#
_cell.length_a   1.000
_cell.length_b   1.000
_cell.length_c   1.000
_cell.angle_alpha   90.00
_cell.angle_beta   90.00
_cell.angle_gamma   90.00
#
_symmetry.space_group_name_H-M   'P 1'
#
loop_
_entity.id
_entity.type
_entity.pdbx_description
1 polymer ?
#
loop_
_entity_poly.entity_id
_entity_poly.type
_entity_poly.pdbx_seq_one_letter_code
_entity_poly.pdbx_strand_id
1 'polypeptide(L)' 'MKVNEIKEMTVAELDAQLEEIKKEQFNLKLQQVSGQLENPARMKELRRTVARIKTIQNQKKVEG' A
#
# COMPACT_ATOMS: atom_id res chain seq x y z
N MET A 1 -3.07 -7.75 -2.03
CA MET A 1 -4.42 -7.16 -2.11
C MET A 1 -4.92 -7.15 -3.54
N LYS A 2 -6.14 -7.68 -3.72
CA LYS A 2 -6.89 -7.59 -4.96
C LYS A 2 -7.58 -6.23 -5.04
N VAL A 3 -7.84 -5.74 -6.25
CA VAL A 3 -8.46 -4.42 -6.46
C VAL A 3 -9.89 -4.37 -5.90
N ASN A 4 -10.61 -5.50 -5.93
CA ASN A 4 -12.00 -5.57 -5.46
C ASN A 4 -12.09 -5.31 -3.94
N GLU A 5 -11.18 -5.90 -3.15
CA GLU A 5 -11.08 -5.67 -1.70
C GLU A 5 -10.86 -4.18 -1.39
N ILE A 6 -9.97 -3.52 -2.16
CA ILE A 6 -9.66 -2.09 -1.99
C ILE A 6 -10.87 -1.20 -2.35
N LYS A 7 -11.74 -1.63 -3.27
CA LYS A 7 -12.93 -0.86 -3.66
C LYS A 7 -14.02 -0.87 -2.58
N GLU A 8 -14.19 -2.00 -1.91
CA GLU A 8 -15.19 -2.19 -0.86
C GLU A 8 -14.83 -1.41 0.42
N MET A 9 -13.54 -1.15 0.66
CA MET A 9 -13.05 -0.38 1.81
C MET A 9 -13.51 1.08 1.80
N THR A 10 -13.83 1.62 2.97
CA THR A 10 -14.12 3.04 3.18
C THR A 10 -12.88 3.92 3.03
N VAL A 11 -13.06 5.24 2.86
CA VAL A 11 -11.92 6.18 2.75
C VAL A 11 -11.01 6.11 3.98
N ALA A 12 -11.59 6.00 5.18
CA ALA A 12 -10.85 5.89 6.44
C ALA A 12 -10.03 4.59 6.52
N GLU A 13 -10.59 3.46 6.07
CA GLU A 13 -9.87 2.19 6.01
C GLU A 13 -8.73 2.22 5.00
N LEU A 14 -8.93 2.88 3.86
CA LEU A 14 -7.89 3.10 2.86
C LEU A 14 -6.72 3.93 3.41
N ASP A 15 -7.01 4.95 4.21
CA ASP A 15 -5.99 5.75 4.89
C ASP A 15 -5.23 4.94 5.95
N ALA A 16 -5.94 4.16 6.77
CA ALA A 16 -5.32 3.27 7.76
C ALA A 16 -4.40 2.23 7.08
N GLN A 17 -4.85 1.63 5.98
CA GLN A 17 -4.04 0.68 5.22
C GLN A 17 -2.79 1.36 4.61
N LEU A 18 -2.91 2.61 4.16
CA LEU A 18 -1.77 3.38 3.65
C LEU A 18 -0.71 3.61 4.73
N GLU A 19 -1.11 3.88 5.97
CA GLU A 19 -0.16 4.01 7.08
C GLU A 19 0.55 2.70 7.40
N GLU A 20 -0.18 1.59 7.42
CA GLU A 20 0.38 0.27 7.65
C GLU A 20 1.42 -0.09 6.58
N ILE A 21 1.07 0.12 5.30
CA ILE A 21 1.98 -0.15 4.19
C ILE A 21 3.23 0.75 4.25
N LYS A 22 3.11 2.01 4.69
CA LYS A 22 4.26 2.89 4.88
C LYS A 22 5.22 2.35 5.96
N LYS A 23 4.69 1.84 7.07
CA LYS A 23 5.50 1.21 8.13
C LYS A 23 6.21 -0.03 7.59
N GLU A 24 5.51 -0.87 6.83
CA GLU A 24 6.11 -2.06 6.20
C GLU A 24 7.21 -1.69 5.20
N GLN A 25 6.99 -0.67 4.36
CA GLN A 25 8.01 -0.16 3.43
C GLN A 25 9.23 0.37 4.15
N PHE A 26 9.06 1.06 5.29
CA PHE A 26 10.18 1.53 6.10
C PHE A 26 10.99 0.35 6.65
N ASN A 27 10.34 -0.65 7.22
CA ASN A 27 11.00 -1.87 7.71
C ASN A 27 11.77 -2.60 6.60
N LEU A 28 11.15 -2.78 5.42
CA LEU A 28 11.83 -3.40 4.28
C LEU A 28 13.00 -2.56 3.78
N LYS A 29 12.91 -1.23 3.84
CA LYS A 29 14.03 -0.35 3.48
C LYS A 29 15.19 -0.48 4.47
N LEU A 30 14.90 -0.61 5.76
CA LEU A 30 15.91 -0.89 6.78
C LEU A 30 16.58 -2.26 6.54
N GLN A 31 15.79 -3.30 6.26
CA GLN A 31 16.30 -4.63 5.90
C GLN A 31 17.15 -4.61 4.62
N GLN A 32 16.77 -3.78 3.64
CA GLN A 32 17.55 -3.59 2.42
C GLN A 32 18.92 -2.95 2.71
N VAL A 33 18.95 -1.95 3.59
CA VAL A 33 20.21 -1.28 3.98
C VAL A 33 21.08 -2.21 4.83
N SER A 34 20.50 -3.05 5.69
CA SER A 34 21.24 -4.04 6.48
C SER A 34 21.71 -5.26 5.69
N GLY A 35 21.30 -5.39 4.41
CA GLY A 35 21.62 -6.53 3.56
C GLY A 35 20.86 -7.81 3.89
N GLN A 36 19.84 -7.75 4.76
CA GLN A 36 19.02 -8.88 5.19
C GLN A 36 17.65 -8.91 4.50
N LEU A 37 17.52 -8.29 3.33
CA LEU A 37 16.26 -8.26 2.60
C LEU A 37 16.00 -9.62 1.93
N GLU A 38 15.18 -10.43 2.57
CA GLU A 38 14.83 -11.77 2.07
C GLU A 38 13.89 -11.73 0.87
N ASN A 39 12.99 -10.74 0.79
CA ASN A 39 11.98 -10.68 -0.26
C ASN A 39 11.90 -9.30 -0.97
N PRO A 40 12.73 -9.06 -2.00
CA PRO A 40 12.67 -7.85 -2.81
C PRO A 40 11.35 -7.68 -3.60
N ALA A 41 10.67 -8.78 -3.92
CA ALA A 41 9.40 -8.73 -4.65
C ALA A 41 8.31 -8.04 -3.83
N ARG A 42 8.34 -8.21 -2.50
CA ARG A 42 7.40 -7.56 -1.57
C ARG A 42 7.42 -6.03 -1.69
N MET A 43 8.59 -5.43 -1.85
CA MET A 43 8.71 -3.98 -2.06
C MET A 43 7.99 -3.50 -3.35
N LYS A 44 8.00 -4.32 -4.40
CA LYS A 44 7.26 -4.03 -5.65
C LYS A 44 5.76 -4.19 -5.46
N GLU A 45 5.33 -5.20 -4.71
CA GLU A 45 3.92 -5.41 -4.36
C GLU A 45 3.36 -4.26 -3.56
N LEU A 46 4.04 -3.82 -2.50
CA LEU A 46 3.59 -2.71 -1.66
C LEU A 46 3.46 -1.42 -2.47
N ARG A 47 4.40 -1.12 -3.37
CA ARG A 47 4.30 0.04 -4.28
C ARG A 47 3.05 -0.03 -5.18
N ARG A 48 2.73 -1.22 -5.71
CA ARG A 48 1.51 -1.43 -6.51
C ARG A 48 0.24 -1.28 -5.67
N THR A 49 0.24 -1.78 -4.44
CA THR A 49 -0.89 -1.65 -3.51
C THR A 49 -1.14 -0.17 -3.16
N VAL A 50 -0.10 0.60 -2.84
CA VAL A 50 -0.21 2.06 -2.60
C VAL A 50 -0.80 2.78 -3.81
N ALA A 51 -0.32 2.46 -5.02
CA ALA A 51 -0.85 3.07 -6.24
C ALA A 51 -2.35 2.77 -6.41
N ARG A 52 -2.77 1.51 -6.22
CA ARG A 52 -4.18 1.10 -6.29
C ARG A 52 -5.04 1.84 -5.27
N ILE A 53 -4.61 1.91 -4.01
CA ILE A 53 -5.34 2.62 -2.95
C ILE A 53 -5.54 4.08 -3.34
N LYS A 54 -4.47 4.78 -3.75
CA LYS A 54 -4.56 6.18 -4.18
C LYS A 54 -5.48 6.38 -5.38
N THR A 55 -5.47 5.46 -6.35
CA THR A 55 -6.40 5.51 -7.48
C THR A 55 -7.85 5.41 -7.01
N ILE A 56 -8.17 4.46 -6.14
CA ILE A 56 -9.54 4.30 -5.61
C ILE A 56 -9.95 5.50 -4.76
N GLN A 57 -9.07 6.03 -3.91
CA GLN A 57 -9.34 7.25 -3.14
C GLN A 57 -9.70 8.42 -4.06
N ASN A 58 -8.95 8.59 -5.17
CA ASN A 58 -9.26 9.63 -6.14
C ASN A 58 -10.57 9.37 -6.89
N GLN A 59 -10.87 8.11 -7.25
CA GLN A 59 -12.16 7.75 -7.84
C GLN A 59 -13.32 8.12 -6.91
N LYS A 60 -13.24 7.73 -5.63
CA LYS A 60 -14.27 8.07 -4.63
C LYS A 60 -14.42 9.58 -4.41
N LYS A 61 -13.34 10.35 -4.56
CA LYS A 61 -13.37 11.82 -4.46
C LYS A 61 -14.00 12.49 -5.68
N VAL A 62 -13.92 11.87 -6.86
CA VAL A 62 -14.50 12.41 -8.11
C VAL A 62 -15.96 11.97 -8.28
N GLU A 63 -16.34 10.80 -7.76
CA GLU A 63 -17.71 10.29 -7.79
C GLU A 63 -18.64 10.93 -6.74
N GLY A 64 -18.08 11.53 -5.68
CA GLY A 64 -18.80 12.32 -4.68
C GLY A 64 -18.84 13.80 -5.02
#